data_AF-A0A1J3DPF9-F1
#
_entry.id   AF-A0A1J3DPF9-F1
#
_cell.length_a   1.000
_cell.length_b   1.000
_cell.length_c   1.000
_cell.angle_alpha   90.00
_cell.angle_beta   90.00
_cell.angle_gamma   90.00
#
_symmetry.space_group_name_H-M   'P 1'
#
loop_
_entity.id
_entity.type
_entity.pdbx_description
1 polymer ?
#
loop_
_entity_poly.entity_id
_entity_poly.type
_entity_poly.pdbx_seq_one_letter_code
_entity_poly.pdbx_strand_id
1 'polypeptide(L)'
;MEDDGGERSSFVAGLIENRAKEVGMAAFDLRSASLHLSQYIETSSSYQNTKTLLRFYDPSVIIVPPNKLAADGMVGVSELVDRCYST
;
A
#
# COMPACT_ATOMS: atom_id res chain seq x y z
N MET A 1 -12.53 21.93 23.41
CA MET A 1 -11.30 21.40 22.81
C MET A 1 -11.63 21.29 21.34
N GLU A 2 -11.04 22.17 20.54
CA GLU A 2 -11.27 22.20 19.10
C GLU A 2 -10.83 20.84 18.54
N ASP A 3 -11.75 20.21 17.81
CA ASP A 3 -11.50 19.01 17.04
C ASP A 3 -10.47 19.42 15.99
N ASP A 4 -9.19 19.13 16.27
CA ASP A 4 -8.10 19.27 15.32
C ASP A 4 -8.37 18.24 14.22
N GLY A 5 -9.23 18.62 13.28
CA GLY A 5 -9.53 17.91 12.05
C GLY A 5 -8.29 17.92 11.18
N GLY A 6 -7.26 17.19 11.64
CA GLY A 6 -5.98 17.04 10.96
C GLY A 6 -6.26 16.68 9.52
N GLU A 7 -5.65 17.44 8.60
CA GLU A 7 -5.88 17.26 7.18
C GLU A 7 -5.68 15.78 6.83
N ARG A 8 -6.77 15.12 6.41
CA ARG A 8 -6.73 13.73 5.97
C ARG A 8 -5.67 13.61 4.89
N SER A 9 -4.79 12.62 5.00
CA SER A 9 -3.69 12.45 4.06
C SER A 9 -4.17 12.49 2.61
N SER A 10 -3.45 13.24 1.78
CA SER A 10 -3.75 13.42 0.35
C SER A 10 -3.21 12.28 -0.52
N PHE A 11 -2.53 11.30 0.08
CA PHE A 11 -1.95 10.19 -0.65
C PHE A 11 -2.96 9.09 -0.95
N VAL A 12 -2.92 8.59 -2.19
CA VAL A 12 -3.51 7.32 -2.60
C VAL A 12 -2.36 6.37 -2.93
N ALA A 13 -2.38 5.16 -2.40
CA ALA A 13 -1.35 4.15 -2.67
C ALA A 13 -1.91 2.99 -3.48
N GLY A 14 -1.23 2.60 -4.56
CA GLY A 14 -1.45 1.35 -5.29
C GLY A 14 -0.32 0.36 -4.98
N LEU A 15 -0.67 -0.90 -4.76
CA LEU A 15 0.28 -1.99 -4.50
C LEU A 15 0.04 -3.16 -5.44
N ILE A 16 1.11 -3.70 -6.00
CA ILE A 16 1.09 -4.95 -6.78
C ILE A 16 2.25 -5.83 -6.32
N GLU A 17 2.08 -7.16 -6.41
CA GLU A 17 3.18 -8.09 -6.19
C GLU A 17 3.23 -9.16 -7.27
N ASN A 18 4.40 -9.78 -7.44
CA ASN A 18 4.57 -10.99 -8.24
C ASN A 18 4.92 -12.20 -7.35
N ARG A 19 5.03 -13.38 -7.97
CA ARG A 19 5.34 -14.65 -7.27
C ARG A 19 6.71 -14.66 -6.57
N ALA A 20 7.62 -13.78 -6.97
CA ALA A 20 8.93 -13.63 -6.34
C ALA A 20 8.91 -12.66 -5.15
N LYS A 21 7.72 -12.21 -4.72
CA LYS A 21 7.51 -11.18 -3.70
C LYS A 21 8.18 -9.85 -4.03
N GLU A 22 8.35 -9.58 -5.31
CA GLU A 22 8.70 -8.25 -5.76
C GLU A 22 7.43 -7.40 -5.75
N VAL A 23 7.47 -6.31 -4.98
CA VAL A 23 6.35 -5.42 -4.76
C VAL A 23 6.61 -4.12 -5.50
N GLY A 24 5.64 -3.72 -6.31
CA GLY A 24 5.54 -2.38 -6.88
C GLY A 24 4.57 -1.54 -6.06
N MET A 25 5.00 -0.33 -5.69
CA MET A 25 4.15 0.66 -5.03
C MET A 25 4.11 1.95 -5.85
N ALA A 26 2.91 2.48 -6.02
CA ALA A 26 2.66 3.81 -6.57
C ALA A 26 1.97 4.66 -5.50
N ALA A 27 2.61 5.72 -5.02
CA ALA A 27 2.00 6.69 -4.11
C ALA A 27 1.73 8.00 -4.87
N PHE A 28 0.46 8.36 -4.99
CA PHE A 28 0.01 9.56 -5.70
C PHE A 28 -0.50 10.59 -4.69
N ASP A 29 0.15 11.77 -4.65
CA ASP A 29 -0.31 12.90 -3.85
C ASP A 29 -1.33 13.73 -4.64
N LEU A 30 -2.59 13.70 -4.21
CA LEU A 30 -3.67 14.47 -4.83
C LEU A 30 -3.47 15.98 -4.72
N ARG A 31 -2.71 16.47 -3.73
CA ARG A 31 -2.50 17.91 -3.51
C ARG A 31 -1.48 18.48 -4.49
N SER A 32 -0.36 17.79 -4.66
CA SER A 32 0.72 18.22 -5.57
C SER A 32 0.64 17.63 -6.98
N ALA A 33 -0.28 16.69 -7.21
CA ALA A 33 -0.35 15.88 -8.43
C ALA A 33 0.98 15.16 -8.75
N SER A 34 1.70 14.74 -7.71
CA SER A 34 2.99 14.04 -7.83
C SER A 34 2.82 12.53 -7.66
N LEU A 35 3.57 11.75 -8.45
CA LEU A 35 3.56 10.29 -8.43
C LEU A 35 4.93 9.75 -8.03
N HIS A 36 4.98 9.06 -6.90
CA HIS A 36 6.16 8.36 -6.42
C HIS A 36 6.03 6.87 -6.73
N LEU A 37 6.99 6.33 -7.49
CA LEU A 37 7.06 4.91 -7.81
C LEU A 37 8.21 4.26 -7.04
N SER A 38 7.94 3.10 -6.44
CA SER A 38 8.94 2.33 -5.68
C SER A 38 8.80 0.85 -5.99
N GLN A 39 9.92 0.16 -6.16
CA GLN A 39 9.98 -1.27 -6.41
C GLN A 39 10.99 -1.89 -5.45
N TYR A 40 10.59 -2.95 -4.77
CA TYR A 40 11.43 -3.62 -3.77
C TYR A 40 11.03 -5.09 -3.63
N ILE A 41 11.92 -5.89 -3.06
CA ILE A 41 11.67 -7.31 -2.78
C ILE A 41 11.28 -7.47 -1.31
N GLU A 42 10.19 -8.19 -1.05
CA GLU A 42 9.80 -8.64 0.28
C GLU A 42 10.44 -9.99 0.58
N THR A 43 11.47 -9.96 1.44
CA THR A 43 12.23 -11.17 1.82
C THR A 43 11.54 -11.97 2.92
N SER A 44 10.51 -11.41 3.57
CA SER A 44 9.80 -12.01 4.71
C SER A 44 8.29 -12.03 4.47
N SER A 45 7.59 -12.99 5.08
CA SER A 45 6.12 -13.04 5.12
C SER A 45 5.48 -11.95 5.98
N SER A 46 6.28 -11.17 6.72
CA SER A 46 5.76 -10.06 7.53
C SER A 46 5.53 -8.76 6.76
N TYR A 47 6.00 -8.68 5.51
CA TYR A 47 5.88 -7.52 4.61
C TYR A 47 6.28 -6.18 5.26
N GLN A 48 7.47 -6.13 5.86
CA GLN A 48 7.89 -4.95 6.63
C GLN A 48 8.26 -3.75 5.76
N ASN A 49 8.78 -3.99 4.56
CA ASN A 49 9.12 -2.90 3.63
C ASN A 49 7.83 -2.19 3.19
N THR A 50 6.81 -2.98 2.84
CA THR A 50 5.47 -2.49 2.48
C THR A 50 4.84 -1.72 3.62
N LYS A 51 4.85 -2.27 4.84
CA LYS A 51 4.33 -1.56 6.03
C LYS A 51 5.05 -0.25 6.31
N THR A 52 6.37 -0.23 6.13
CA THR A 52 7.17 0.98 6.37
C THR A 52 6.79 2.08 5.39
N LEU A 53 6.65 1.74 4.10
CA LEU A 53 6.23 2.70 3.08
C LEU A 53 4.79 3.17 3.25
N LEU A 54 3.86 2.26 3.59
CA LEU A 54 2.48 2.63 3.90
C LEU A 54 2.40 3.60 5.09
N ARG A 55 3.23 3.40 6.13
CA ARG A 55 3.31 4.35 7.26
C ARG A 55 3.94 5.69 6.87
N PHE A 56 4.92 5.67 5.97
CA PHE A 56 5.60 6.88 5.52
C PHE A 56 4.68 7.77 4.68
N TYR A 57 3.94 7.20 3.74
CA TYR A 57 3.00 7.94 2.88
C TYR A 57 1.64 8.18 3.54
N ASP A 58 1.29 7.38 4.55
CA ASP A 58 0.00 7.42 5.27
C ASP A 58 -1.20 7.55 4.32
N PRO A 59 -1.39 6.65 3.34
CA PRO A 59 -2.38 6.87 2.29
C PRO A 59 -3.82 6.80 2.84
N SER A 60 -4.68 7.72 2.40
CA SER A 60 -6.10 7.72 2.75
C SER A 60 -6.91 6.63 2.01
N VAL A 61 -6.36 6.10 0.92
CA VAL A 61 -6.91 4.99 0.13
C VAL A 61 -5.77 4.09 -0.32
N ILE A 62 -5.93 2.77 -0.13
CA ILE A 62 -5.02 1.74 -0.64
C ILE A 62 -5.75 0.92 -1.71
N ILE A 63 -5.15 0.80 -2.89
CA ILE A 63 -5.67 0.07 -4.03
C ILE A 63 -4.80 -1.17 -4.25
N VAL A 64 -5.42 -2.35 -4.22
CA VAL A 64 -4.77 -3.63 -4.52
C VAL A 64 -5.55 -4.39 -5.61
N PRO A 65 -4.88 -5.20 -6.45
CA PRO A 65 -5.55 -6.10 -7.38
C PRO A 65 -6.49 -7.08 -6.67
N PRO A 66 -7.62 -7.44 -7.29
CA PRO A 66 -8.55 -8.41 -6.70
C PRO A 66 -7.94 -9.81 -6.60
N ASN A 67 -7.95 -10.37 -5.39
CA ASN A 67 -7.36 -11.68 -5.07
C ASN A 67 -7.99 -12.86 -5.82
N LYS A 68 -9.24 -12.70 -6.30
CA LYS A 68 -10.00 -13.77 -6.98
C LYS A 68 -9.36 -14.24 -8.29
N LEU A 69 -8.47 -13.44 -8.87
CA LEU A 69 -7.76 -13.75 -10.11
C LEU A 69 -6.24 -13.91 -9.90
N ALA A 70 -5.77 -13.85 -8.65
CA ALA A 70 -4.36 -13.98 -8.35
C ALA A 70 -3.93 -15.44 -8.51
N ALA A 71 -2.79 -15.66 -9.17
CA ALA A 71 -2.12 -16.94 -9.13
C ALA A 71 -1.59 -17.24 -7.71
N ASP A 72 -1.43 -18.53 -7.40
CA ASP A 72 -0.84 -18.96 -6.13
C ASP A 72 0.45 -18.18 -5.82
N GLY A 73 0.52 -17.63 -4.60
CA GLY A 73 1.65 -16.84 -4.13
C GLY A 73 1.68 -15.37 -4.55
N MET A 74 0.58 -14.80 -5.08
CA MET A 74 0.44 -13.37 -5.40
C MET A 74 -0.70 -12.67 -4.63
N VAL A 75 -0.98 -13.08 -3.39
CA VAL A 75 -2.03 -12.53 -2.54
C VAL A 75 -1.53 -11.85 -1.27
N GLY A 76 -0.24 -11.89 -0.97
CA GLY A 76 0.32 -11.44 0.29
C GLY A 76 0.22 -9.93 0.55
N VAL A 77 0.41 -9.06 -0.45
CA VAL A 77 0.12 -7.62 -0.29
C VAL A 77 -1.35 -7.35 -0.06
N SER A 78 -2.25 -8.08 -0.72
CA SER A 78 -3.68 -7.90 -0.52
C SER A 78 -4.14 -8.43 0.83
N GLU A 79 -3.65 -9.61 1.25
CA GLU A 79 -3.88 -10.15 2.59
C GLU A 79 -3.33 -9.24 3.69
N LEU A 80 -2.19 -8.58 3.44
CA LEU A 80 -1.63 -7.57 4.33
C LEU A 80 -2.59 -6.39 4.48
N VAL A 81 -3.07 -5.83 3.37
CA VAL A 81 -4.01 -4.70 3.37
C VAL A 81 -5.30 -5.10 4.06
N ASP A 82 -5.85 -6.27 3.72
CA ASP A 82 -7.08 -6.79 4.30
C ASP A 82 -6.98 -6.94 5.83
N ARG A 83 -5.83 -7.41 6.34
CA ARG A 83 -5.62 -7.64 7.79
C ARG A 83 -5.32 -6.36 8.58
N CYS A 84 -4.62 -5.40 7.98
CA CYS A 84 -4.05 -4.27 8.72
C CYS A 84 -4.72 -2.92 8.42
N TYR A 85 -5.49 -2.83 7.34
CA TYR A 85 -6.02 -1.57 6.82
C TYR A 85 -7.48 -1.66 6.35
N SER A 86 -8.15 -2.79 6.53
CA SER A 86 -9.61 -2.87 6.42
C SER A 86 -10.24 -2.24 7.65
N THR A 87 -10.91 -1.10 7.49
CA THR A 87 -11.72 -0.46 8.52
C THR A 87 -13.20 -0.69 8.25
#